data_AF-Z9JV70-F1
#
_entry.id   AF-Z9JV70-F1
#
_cell.length_a   1.000
_cell.length_b   1.000
_cell.length_c   1.000
_cell.angle_alpha   90.00
_cell.angle_beta   90.00
_cell.angle_gamma   90.00
#
_symmetry.space_group_name_H-M   'P 1'
#
loop_
_entity.id
_entity.type
_entity.pdbx_description
1 polymer ?
#
loop_
_entity_poly.entity_id
_entity_poly.type
_entity_poly.pdbx_seq_one_letter_code
_entity_poly.pdbx_strand_id
1 'polypeptide(L)'
;MVEIVATLGTATVLGIVAHLLRVPPLVGFLVAGFLLGALGVTPFPGLEQASHLGVTLLLFTIGLKFDARTILRPEAFGTAAADMAVSMVLGAVTLLLAGALGLADLDGGWRTLALVGFALSFSSTVLCVKVLEERSDDGSLYGQTAIAILVIQDLAAVAFISGSEGHAPSPWAIAVVLLLIPAAWVLRQVLDLVGWGELLILFGVVAAIGPGYALFELVGIEGDLGALVIGMLLASHPRALDLSKALFGIKELLLVGFFLTIGLEVVPRWQDLVLAVLLCAVLLPTTIISFALLSRLFGLRNRTSLRIGLVLGNFSEFSLIVAAVGVGGGLLGQRWLAVVAIAVALGMVISSVLNARSARIIARLVERLPEADPSRLREADRPIDTTGVDVVVFGMGRVGRATYERLLETGERRVLGVDNDHGVVQRLHAQGYHVVEGDATDLDFWHRIRTGGFVQTVILAMPIHDSNVFALQQLREADFAGTVAAVAQHQDQVEHLEAEGVGSVLNLYSGAGIALADLALPPTETSSGNAEADGES
;
A
#
# COMPACT_ATOMS: atom_id res chain seq x y z
N MET A 1 10.95 33.59 -15.39
CA MET A 1 10.85 33.74 -13.91
C MET A 1 9.46 34.17 -13.46
N VAL A 2 8.91 35.28 -13.96
CA VAL A 2 7.56 35.73 -13.56
C VAL A 2 6.48 34.68 -13.86
N GLU A 3 6.47 34.11 -15.07
CA GLU A 3 5.53 33.04 -15.45
C GLU A 3 5.67 31.80 -14.57
N ILE A 4 6.90 31.38 -14.27
CA ILE A 4 7.18 30.25 -13.37
C ILE A 4 6.59 30.52 -11.98
N VAL A 5 6.85 31.70 -11.41
CA VAL A 5 6.35 32.07 -10.08
C VAL A 5 4.82 32.19 -10.09
N ALA A 6 4.22 32.74 -11.15
CA ALA A 6 2.77 32.86 -11.27
C ALA A 6 2.12 31.47 -11.34
N THR A 7 2.63 30.58 -12.20
CA THR A 7 2.09 29.24 -12.41
C THR A 7 2.26 28.38 -11.16
N LEU A 8 3.50 28.25 -10.64
CA LEU A 8 3.76 27.45 -9.44
C LEU A 8 3.16 28.08 -8.17
N GLY A 9 3.10 29.41 -8.09
CA GLY A 9 2.43 30.12 -7.00
C GLY A 9 0.94 29.83 -6.97
N THR A 10 0.27 29.84 -8.13
CA THR A 10 -1.15 29.48 -8.25
C THR A 10 -1.38 28.02 -7.87
N ALA A 11 -0.53 27.12 -8.35
CA ALA A 11 -0.55 25.70 -7.97
C ALA A 11 -0.38 25.50 -6.46
N THR A 12 0.54 26.24 -5.85
CA THR A 12 0.80 26.20 -4.41
C THR A 12 -0.41 26.66 -3.62
N VAL A 13 -1.01 27.80 -3.98
CA VAL A 13 -2.20 28.34 -3.30
C VAL A 13 -3.36 27.35 -3.39
N LEU A 14 -3.66 26.82 -4.58
CA LEU A 14 -4.77 25.88 -4.75
C LEU A 14 -4.48 24.50 -4.16
N GLY A 15 -3.22 24.07 -4.16
CA GLY A 15 -2.76 22.88 -3.44
C GLY A 15 -2.93 23.01 -1.92
N ILE A 16 -2.62 24.18 -1.35
CA ILE A 16 -2.88 24.49 0.07
C ILE A 16 -4.38 24.44 0.34
N VAL A 17 -5.21 25.04 -0.51
CA VAL A 17 -6.68 24.98 -0.36
C VAL A 17 -7.16 23.52 -0.38
N ALA A 18 -6.69 22.70 -1.32
CA ALA A 18 -7.02 21.27 -1.37
C ALA A 18 -6.60 20.53 -0.09
N HIS A 19 -5.38 20.79 0.40
CA HIS A 19 -4.88 20.22 1.65
C HIS A 19 -5.74 20.62 2.86
N LEU A 20 -6.13 21.89 2.97
CA LEU A 20 -7.00 22.39 4.05
C LEU A 20 -8.39 21.75 4.00
N LEU A 21 -8.88 21.40 2.81
CA LEU A 21 -10.12 20.65 2.61
C LEU A 21 -9.96 19.13 2.83
N ARG A 22 -8.76 18.66 3.22
CA ARG A 22 -8.41 17.24 3.41
C ARG A 22 -8.55 16.40 2.14
N VAL A 23 -8.23 16.98 0.99
CA VAL A 23 -8.18 16.33 -0.32
C VAL A 23 -6.71 16.29 -0.80
N PRO A 24 -6.30 15.33 -1.66
CA PRO A 24 -4.96 15.34 -2.26
C PRO A 24 -4.60 16.69 -2.91
N PRO A 25 -3.41 17.25 -2.64
CA PRO A 25 -2.95 18.51 -3.25
C PRO A 25 -2.96 18.51 -4.79
N LEU A 26 -2.79 17.33 -5.39
CA LEU A 26 -2.88 17.08 -6.82
C LEU A 26 -4.16 17.62 -7.47
N VAL A 27 -5.30 17.51 -6.76
CA VAL A 27 -6.57 18.10 -7.22
C VAL A 27 -6.44 19.61 -7.35
N GLY A 28 -5.77 20.27 -6.40
CA GLY A 28 -5.49 21.70 -6.44
C GLY A 28 -4.56 22.09 -7.59
N PHE A 29 -3.55 21.28 -7.90
CA PHE A 29 -2.64 21.53 -9.04
C PHE A 29 -3.36 21.44 -10.38
N LEU A 30 -4.25 20.48 -10.54
CA LEU A 30 -5.07 20.35 -11.75
C LEU A 30 -6.06 21.51 -11.91
N VAL A 31 -6.74 21.91 -10.83
CA VAL A 31 -7.62 23.09 -10.82
C VAL A 31 -6.84 24.37 -11.13
N ALA A 32 -5.60 24.49 -10.65
CA ALA A 32 -4.71 25.59 -11.01
C ALA A 32 -4.43 25.64 -12.51
N GLY A 33 -4.12 24.48 -13.10
CA GLY A 33 -3.96 24.35 -14.56
C GLY A 33 -5.20 24.85 -15.30
N PHE A 34 -6.40 24.37 -14.96
CA PHE A 34 -7.64 24.81 -15.61
C PHE A 34 -7.90 26.31 -15.47
N LEU A 35 -7.65 26.88 -14.29
CA LEU A 35 -7.84 28.30 -14.04
C LEU A 35 -6.88 29.13 -14.90
N LEU A 36 -5.60 28.75 -14.92
CA LEU A 36 -4.58 29.42 -15.72
C LEU A 36 -4.85 29.28 -17.23
N GLY A 37 -5.26 28.10 -17.67
CA GLY A 37 -5.64 27.83 -19.07
C GLY A 37 -6.84 28.67 -19.50
N ALA A 38 -7.88 28.76 -18.65
CA ALA A 38 -9.04 29.60 -18.89
C ALA A 38 -8.70 31.11 -18.94
N LEU A 39 -7.66 31.54 -18.21
CA LEU A 39 -7.12 32.90 -18.27
C LEU A 39 -6.19 33.14 -19.47
N GLY A 40 -5.92 32.12 -20.30
CA GLY A 40 -5.05 32.21 -21.47
C GLY A 40 -3.56 32.27 -21.15
N VAL A 41 -3.15 31.80 -19.96
CA VAL A 41 -1.74 31.72 -19.57
C VAL A 41 -1.07 30.60 -20.37
N THR A 42 0.05 30.90 -21.00
CA THR A 42 0.84 29.90 -21.74
C THR A 42 1.80 29.16 -20.80
N PRO A 43 2.09 27.86 -21.05
CA PRO A 43 3.09 27.13 -20.30
C PRO A 43 4.48 27.78 -20.45
N PHE A 44 5.21 27.88 -19.34
CA PHE A 44 6.58 28.41 -19.37
C PHE A 44 7.55 27.37 -19.96
N PRO A 45 8.69 27.81 -20.56
CA PRO A 45 9.68 26.89 -21.10
C PRO A 45 10.25 25.95 -20.02
N GLY A 46 10.16 24.64 -20.23
CA GLY A 46 10.61 23.63 -19.26
C GLY A 46 9.48 22.89 -18.54
N LEU A 47 8.25 23.41 -18.54
CA LEU A 47 7.11 22.77 -17.85
C LEU A 47 6.78 21.40 -18.44
N GLU A 48 6.77 21.29 -19.76
CA GLU A 48 6.50 20.04 -20.48
C GLU A 48 7.60 19.00 -20.24
N GLN A 49 8.88 19.43 -20.26
CA GLN A 49 10.01 18.56 -19.93
C GLN A 49 9.95 18.06 -18.48
N ALA A 50 9.57 18.94 -17.54
CA ALA A 50 9.37 18.55 -16.15
C ALA A 50 8.21 17.56 -15.99
N SER A 51 7.11 17.80 -16.69
CA SER A 51 5.95 16.88 -16.77
C SER A 51 6.38 15.49 -17.26
N HIS A 52 7.07 15.44 -18.41
CA HIS A 52 7.54 14.18 -18.98
C HIS A 52 8.49 13.44 -18.04
N LEU A 53 9.44 14.16 -17.42
CA LEU A 53 10.36 13.56 -16.47
C LEU A 53 9.63 13.03 -15.21
N GLY A 54 8.58 13.72 -14.76
CA GLY A 54 7.74 13.26 -13.66
C GLY A 54 7.05 11.93 -13.97
N VAL A 55 6.51 11.77 -15.18
CA VAL A 55 5.90 10.51 -15.63
C VAL A 55 6.97 9.42 -15.75
N THR A 56 8.12 9.69 -16.38
CA THR A 56 9.22 8.71 -16.50
C THR A 56 9.70 8.22 -15.13
N LEU A 57 9.88 9.13 -14.16
CA LEU A 57 10.25 8.76 -12.79
C LEU A 57 9.14 8.00 -12.06
N LEU A 58 7.88 8.31 -12.32
CA LEU A 58 6.74 7.55 -11.80
C LEU A 58 6.83 6.10 -12.24
N LEU A 59 6.99 5.85 -13.55
CA LEU A 59 7.10 4.50 -14.10
C LEU A 59 8.34 3.76 -13.58
N PHE A 60 9.48 4.44 -13.48
CA PHE A 60 10.68 3.87 -12.87
C PHE A 60 10.45 3.45 -11.41
N THR A 61 9.85 4.33 -10.59
CA THR A 61 9.60 4.03 -9.17
C THR A 61 8.58 2.91 -8.97
N ILE A 62 7.65 2.72 -9.91
CA ILE A 62 6.74 1.58 -9.94
C ILE A 62 7.51 0.30 -10.26
N GLY A 63 8.41 0.36 -11.24
CA GLY A 63 9.31 -0.75 -11.56
C GLY A 63 10.10 -1.20 -10.34
N LEU A 64 10.62 -0.26 -9.53
CA LEU A 64 11.35 -0.57 -8.29
C LEU A 64 10.49 -1.28 -7.22
N LYS A 65 9.17 -1.10 -7.25
CA LYS A 65 8.22 -1.73 -6.33
C LYS A 65 7.70 -3.08 -6.84
N PHE A 66 8.16 -3.54 -8.01
CA PHE A 66 7.72 -4.80 -8.59
C PHE A 66 8.19 -5.99 -7.75
N ASP A 67 7.26 -6.67 -7.08
CA ASP A 67 7.49 -7.95 -6.44
C ASP A 67 6.57 -9.01 -7.05
N ALA A 68 7.15 -9.87 -7.90
CA ALA A 68 6.43 -10.94 -8.58
C ALA A 68 5.67 -11.86 -7.61
N ARG A 69 6.20 -12.13 -6.41
CA ARG A 69 5.54 -13.06 -5.46
C ARG A 69 4.25 -12.47 -4.90
N THR A 70 4.24 -11.15 -4.68
CA THR A 70 3.11 -10.43 -4.12
C THR A 70 2.03 -10.17 -5.19
N ILE A 71 2.45 -9.86 -6.42
CA ILE A 71 1.55 -9.64 -7.57
C ILE A 71 0.85 -10.94 -8.01
N LEU A 72 1.55 -12.08 -7.95
CA LEU A 72 1.00 -13.38 -8.38
C LEU A 72 0.01 -14.02 -7.39
N ARG A 73 -0.28 -13.36 -6.25
CA ARG A 73 -1.34 -13.82 -5.35
C ARG A 73 -2.70 -13.78 -6.09
N PRO A 74 -3.45 -14.90 -6.16
CA PRO A 74 -4.71 -14.95 -6.92
C PRO A 74 -5.73 -13.88 -6.52
N GLU A 75 -5.77 -13.53 -5.24
CA GLU A 75 -6.64 -12.50 -4.69
C GLU A 75 -6.30 -11.09 -5.19
N ALA A 76 -5.02 -10.77 -5.40
CA ALA A 76 -4.60 -9.47 -5.89
C ALA A 76 -4.81 -9.39 -7.42
N PHE A 77 -4.24 -10.33 -8.17
CA PHE A 77 -4.34 -10.35 -9.62
C PHE A 77 -5.77 -10.55 -10.12
N GLY A 78 -6.48 -11.52 -9.56
CA GLY A 78 -7.84 -11.83 -9.94
C GLY A 78 -8.80 -10.69 -9.64
N THR A 79 -8.64 -10.03 -8.49
CA THR A 79 -9.45 -8.85 -8.13
C THR A 79 -9.14 -7.67 -9.05
N ALA A 80 -7.86 -7.34 -9.28
CA ALA A 80 -7.46 -6.24 -10.16
C ALA A 80 -7.98 -6.44 -11.58
N ALA A 81 -7.72 -7.60 -12.20
CA ALA A 81 -8.13 -7.88 -13.56
C ALA A 81 -9.66 -7.90 -13.73
N ALA A 82 -10.39 -8.51 -12.79
CA ALA A 82 -11.84 -8.56 -12.84
C ALA A 82 -12.47 -7.18 -12.63
N ASP A 83 -11.96 -6.38 -11.68
CA ASP A 83 -12.43 -5.01 -11.47
C ASP A 83 -12.20 -4.14 -12.71
N MET A 84 -11.02 -4.23 -13.33
CA MET A 84 -10.72 -3.50 -14.56
C MET A 84 -11.69 -3.87 -15.70
N ALA A 85 -11.98 -5.16 -15.86
CA ALA A 85 -12.96 -5.62 -16.85
C ALA A 85 -14.37 -5.11 -16.54
N VAL A 86 -14.79 -5.14 -15.28
CA VAL A 86 -16.09 -4.61 -14.83
C VAL A 86 -16.19 -3.11 -15.10
N SER A 87 -15.15 -2.35 -14.74
CA SER A 87 -15.06 -0.90 -14.97
C SER A 87 -15.07 -0.54 -16.45
N MET A 88 -14.39 -1.31 -17.30
CA MET A 88 -14.40 -1.15 -18.75
C MET A 88 -15.81 -1.36 -19.34
N VAL A 89 -16.48 -2.44 -18.95
CA VAL A 89 -17.84 -2.77 -19.42
C VAL A 89 -18.84 -1.72 -18.95
N LEU A 90 -18.82 -1.36 -17.67
CA LEU A 90 -19.75 -0.38 -17.11
C LEU A 90 -19.47 1.03 -17.59
N GLY A 91 -18.21 1.39 -17.80
CA GLY A 91 -17.82 2.65 -18.44
C GLY A 91 -18.40 2.73 -19.85
N ALA A 92 -18.23 1.68 -20.64
CA ALA A 92 -18.81 1.60 -21.99
C ALA A 92 -20.34 1.71 -21.98
N VAL A 93 -21.03 0.98 -21.09
CA VAL A 93 -22.49 1.04 -20.94
C VAL A 93 -22.94 2.44 -20.52
N THR A 94 -22.26 3.06 -19.56
CA THR A 94 -22.58 4.42 -19.07
C THR A 94 -22.45 5.45 -20.20
N LEU A 95 -21.39 5.35 -21.00
CA LEU A 95 -21.16 6.23 -22.13
C LEU A 95 -22.14 6.00 -23.29
N LEU A 96 -22.53 4.74 -23.57
CA LEU A 96 -23.59 4.44 -24.53
C LEU A 96 -24.92 5.06 -24.11
N LEU A 97 -25.28 4.96 -22.83
CA LEU A 97 -26.48 5.60 -22.29
C LEU A 97 -26.38 7.12 -22.35
N ALA A 98 -25.22 7.70 -22.02
CA ALA A 98 -24.98 9.14 -22.14
C ALA A 98 -25.12 9.61 -23.59
N GLY A 99 -24.60 8.86 -24.57
CA GLY A 99 -24.75 9.14 -25.99
C GLY A 99 -26.20 9.06 -26.46
N ALA A 100 -26.95 8.04 -26.02
CA ALA A 100 -28.37 7.91 -26.32
C ALA A 100 -29.22 9.07 -25.77
N LEU A 101 -28.79 9.68 -24.66
CA LEU A 101 -29.40 10.87 -24.06
C LEU A 101 -28.91 12.20 -24.67
N GLY A 102 -28.00 12.16 -25.66
CA GLY A 102 -27.40 13.35 -26.27
C GLY A 102 -26.42 14.11 -25.36
N LEU A 103 -25.89 13.46 -24.33
CA LEU A 103 -24.96 14.05 -23.36
C LEU A 103 -23.49 13.87 -23.78
N ALA A 104 -23.19 12.93 -24.68
CA ALA A 104 -21.86 12.63 -25.15
C ALA A 104 -21.86 12.34 -26.67
N ASP A 105 -20.95 12.98 -27.40
CA ASP A 105 -20.68 12.65 -28.79
C ASP A 105 -19.72 11.45 -28.83
N LEU A 106 -20.18 10.33 -29.36
CA LEU A 106 -19.42 9.06 -29.39
C LEU A 106 -18.58 8.91 -30.68
N ASP A 107 -17.90 9.98 -31.07
CA ASP A 107 -17.21 10.08 -32.37
C ASP A 107 -16.17 8.97 -32.62
N GLY A 108 -15.54 8.42 -31.57
CA GLY A 108 -14.52 7.37 -31.69
C GLY A 108 -15.04 5.93 -31.56
N GLY A 109 -16.36 5.73 -31.54
CA GLY A 109 -16.99 4.41 -31.52
C GLY A 109 -16.61 3.56 -30.30
N TRP A 110 -16.51 2.24 -30.49
CA TRP A 110 -16.27 1.29 -29.37
C TRP A 110 -14.91 1.47 -28.70
N ARG A 111 -13.91 2.02 -29.40
CA ARG A 111 -12.55 2.23 -28.86
C ARG A 111 -12.55 3.29 -27.77
N THR A 112 -13.27 4.40 -27.98
CA THR A 112 -13.44 5.45 -26.97
C THR A 112 -14.17 4.91 -25.74
N LEU A 113 -15.24 4.14 -25.94
CA LEU A 113 -16.02 3.54 -24.84
C LEU A 113 -15.15 2.64 -23.96
N ALA A 114 -14.41 1.74 -24.61
CA ALA A 114 -13.46 0.84 -23.99
C ALA A 114 -12.35 1.58 -23.24
N LEU A 115 -11.72 2.56 -23.89
CA LEU A 115 -10.54 3.24 -23.37
C LEU A 115 -10.88 4.18 -22.21
N VAL A 116 -12.03 4.86 -22.21
CA VAL A 116 -12.45 5.68 -21.08
C VAL A 116 -12.80 4.81 -19.87
N GLY A 117 -13.50 3.68 -20.08
CA GLY A 117 -13.77 2.73 -19.00
C GLY A 117 -12.49 2.09 -18.44
N PHE A 118 -11.51 1.80 -19.30
CA PHE A 118 -10.18 1.34 -18.88
C PHE A 118 -9.42 2.42 -18.10
N ALA A 119 -9.38 3.66 -18.60
CA ALA A 119 -8.74 4.79 -17.91
C ALA A 119 -9.33 5.01 -16.52
N LEU A 120 -10.66 4.93 -16.37
CA LEU A 120 -11.32 5.10 -15.06
C LEU A 120 -11.36 3.81 -14.21
N SER A 121 -10.65 2.75 -14.61
CA SER A 121 -10.50 1.56 -13.77
C SER A 121 -9.32 1.64 -12.79
N PHE A 122 -8.36 2.53 -13.05
CA PHE A 122 -7.15 2.68 -12.23
C PHE A 122 -7.45 3.40 -10.92
N SER A 123 -7.02 2.81 -9.81
CA SER A 123 -7.08 3.43 -8.48
C SER A 123 -5.78 4.21 -8.20
N SER A 124 -5.87 5.33 -7.47
CA SER A 124 -4.74 6.18 -7.09
C SER A 124 -3.89 5.53 -6.03
N THR A 125 -2.63 5.27 -6.39
CA THR A 125 -1.60 4.80 -5.46
C THR A 125 -1.27 5.85 -4.41
N VAL A 126 -1.19 7.14 -4.79
CA VAL A 126 -0.88 8.24 -3.86
C VAL A 126 -1.95 8.37 -2.77
N LEU A 127 -3.23 8.38 -3.15
CA LEU A 127 -4.32 8.48 -2.17
C LEU A 127 -4.40 7.24 -1.28
N CYS A 128 -4.28 6.04 -1.87
CA CYS A 128 -4.36 4.79 -1.11
C CYS A 128 -3.22 4.67 -0.09
N VAL A 129 -1.97 4.83 -0.52
CA VAL A 129 -0.80 4.74 0.36
C VAL A 129 -0.88 5.78 1.46
N LYS A 130 -1.25 7.03 1.14
CA LYS A 130 -1.43 8.07 2.15
C LYS A 130 -2.50 7.71 3.19
N VAL A 131 -3.65 7.16 2.76
CA VAL A 131 -4.72 6.73 3.68
C VAL A 131 -4.27 5.55 4.55
N LEU A 132 -3.45 4.64 4.02
CA LEU A 132 -2.88 3.53 4.79
C LEU A 132 -1.85 4.03 5.80
N GLU A 133 -0.92 4.90 5.39
CA GLU A 133 0.11 5.51 6.24
C GLU A 133 -0.51 6.35 7.37
N GLU A 134 -1.52 7.19 7.06
CA GLU A 134 -2.24 8.00 8.07
C GLU A 134 -2.95 7.16 9.13
N ARG A 135 -3.23 5.88 8.83
CA ARG A 135 -3.85 4.93 9.76
C ARG A 135 -2.86 3.92 10.33
N SER A 136 -1.60 3.94 9.91
CA SER A 136 -0.61 2.90 10.21
C SER A 136 -1.08 1.49 9.82
N ASP A 137 -1.83 1.40 8.71
CA ASP A 137 -2.44 0.16 8.20
C ASP A 137 -1.69 -0.41 6.97
N ASP A 138 -0.53 0.14 6.58
CA ASP A 138 0.25 -0.30 5.41
C ASP A 138 0.77 -1.74 5.53
N GLY A 139 1.06 -2.18 6.76
CA GLY A 139 1.43 -3.56 7.08
C GLY A 139 0.25 -4.54 7.15
N SER A 140 -1.00 -4.05 7.19
CA SER A 140 -2.18 -4.90 7.35
C SER A 140 -2.46 -5.76 6.11
N LEU A 141 -3.18 -6.88 6.28
CA LEU A 141 -3.54 -7.75 5.15
C LEU A 141 -4.30 -6.98 4.05
N TYR A 142 -5.22 -6.10 4.44
CA TYR A 142 -6.00 -5.32 3.49
C TYR A 142 -5.13 -4.26 2.79
N GLY A 143 -4.18 -3.65 3.52
CA GLY A 143 -3.22 -2.69 2.98
C GLY A 143 -2.27 -3.34 1.98
N GLN A 144 -1.65 -4.46 2.35
CA GLN A 144 -0.79 -5.25 1.45
C GLN A 144 -1.55 -5.70 0.19
N THR A 145 -2.80 -6.15 0.34
CA THR A 145 -3.65 -6.56 -0.80
C THR A 145 -3.98 -5.38 -1.70
N ALA A 146 -4.33 -4.21 -1.12
CA ALA A 146 -4.61 -3.00 -1.88
C ALA A 146 -3.38 -2.51 -2.66
N ILE A 147 -2.19 -2.50 -2.03
CA ILE A 147 -0.93 -2.16 -2.69
C ILE A 147 -0.63 -3.14 -3.83
N ALA A 148 -0.83 -4.45 -3.63
CA ALA A 148 -0.63 -5.44 -4.68
C ALA A 148 -1.57 -5.23 -5.88
N ILE A 149 -2.85 -4.92 -5.63
CA ILE A 149 -3.82 -4.58 -6.68
C ILE A 149 -3.37 -3.32 -7.45
N LEU A 150 -2.94 -2.27 -6.76
CA LEU A 150 -2.46 -1.03 -7.37
C LEU A 150 -1.26 -1.27 -8.29
N VAL A 151 -0.29 -2.08 -7.86
CA VAL A 151 0.88 -2.39 -8.71
C VAL A 151 0.47 -3.13 -9.99
N ILE A 152 -0.53 -4.01 -9.91
CA ILE A 152 -1.06 -4.73 -11.09
C ILE A 152 -1.78 -3.79 -12.04
N GLN A 153 -2.57 -2.87 -11.49
CA GLN A 153 -3.23 -1.81 -12.24
C GLN A 153 -2.20 -0.91 -12.92
N ASP A 154 -1.22 -0.40 -12.19
CA ASP A 154 -0.14 0.43 -12.75
C ASP A 154 0.61 -0.31 -13.88
N LEU A 155 0.90 -1.61 -13.71
CA LEU A 155 1.52 -2.42 -14.75
C LEU A 155 0.64 -2.57 -16.01
N ALA A 156 -0.68 -2.70 -15.84
CA ALA A 156 -1.61 -2.75 -16.95
C ALA A 156 -1.70 -1.40 -17.69
N ALA A 157 -1.60 -0.27 -16.97
CA ALA A 157 -1.49 1.05 -17.60
C ALA A 157 -0.22 1.15 -18.45
N VAL A 158 0.93 0.71 -17.93
CA VAL A 158 2.19 0.72 -18.69
C VAL A 158 2.12 -0.20 -19.91
N ALA A 159 1.54 -1.39 -19.77
CA ALA A 159 1.34 -2.30 -20.90
C ALA A 159 0.47 -1.67 -22.00
N PHE A 160 -0.56 -0.90 -21.62
CA PHE A 160 -1.38 -0.16 -22.57
C PHE A 160 -0.59 0.96 -23.27
N ILE A 161 0.13 1.76 -22.50
CA ILE A 161 0.93 2.89 -22.99
C ILE A 161 1.92 2.38 -24.07
N SER A 162 2.70 1.36 -23.68
CA SER A 162 3.68 0.69 -24.56
C SER A 162 3.08 0.10 -25.83
N GLY A 163 1.83 -0.39 -25.77
CA GLY A 163 1.14 -1.00 -26.90
C GLY A 163 0.49 0.00 -27.86
N SER A 164 0.30 1.25 -27.41
CA SER A 164 -0.51 2.25 -28.13
C SER A 164 0.29 3.06 -29.14
N GLU A 165 1.60 3.15 -29.02
CA GLU A 165 2.43 4.02 -29.87
C GLU A 165 2.71 3.47 -31.28
N GLY A 166 2.32 2.24 -31.61
CA GLY A 166 2.21 1.76 -33.00
C GLY A 166 3.51 1.69 -33.83
N HIS A 167 4.67 2.04 -33.27
CA HIS A 167 5.96 1.95 -33.93
C HIS A 167 6.47 0.51 -33.87
N ALA A 168 6.83 -0.06 -35.02
CA ALA A 168 7.50 -1.35 -35.04
C ALA A 168 8.89 -1.19 -34.40
N PRO A 169 9.23 -1.96 -33.34
CA PRO A 169 10.55 -1.90 -32.74
C PRO A 169 11.62 -2.19 -33.79
N SER A 170 12.74 -1.49 -33.72
CA SER A 170 13.87 -1.77 -34.61
C SER A 170 14.35 -3.22 -34.43
N PRO A 171 15.00 -3.84 -35.44
CA PRO A 171 15.63 -5.15 -35.27
C PRO A 171 16.65 -5.22 -34.12
N TRP A 172 17.18 -4.07 -33.70
CA TRP A 172 18.11 -3.91 -32.58
C TRP A 172 17.42 -3.90 -31.21
N ALA A 173 16.08 -3.84 -31.15
CA ALA A 173 15.32 -3.91 -29.91
C ALA A 173 15.67 -5.17 -29.09
N ILE A 174 15.80 -6.32 -29.75
CA ILE A 174 16.18 -7.58 -29.09
C ILE A 174 17.60 -7.46 -28.50
N ALA A 175 18.52 -6.82 -29.22
CA ALA A 175 19.89 -6.62 -28.73
C ALA A 175 19.93 -5.70 -27.51
N VAL A 176 19.12 -4.62 -27.48
CA VAL A 176 18.98 -3.76 -26.30
C VAL A 176 18.41 -4.56 -25.13
N VAL A 177 17.30 -5.29 -25.31
CA VAL A 177 16.72 -6.11 -24.23
C VAL A 177 17.72 -7.15 -23.70
N LEU A 178 18.49 -7.80 -24.57
CA LEU A 178 19.53 -8.75 -24.15
C LEU A 178 20.68 -8.05 -23.42
N LEU A 179 21.07 -6.85 -23.85
CA LEU A 179 22.10 -6.03 -23.20
C LEU A 179 21.67 -5.54 -21.81
N LEU A 180 20.37 -5.45 -21.54
CA LEU A 180 19.87 -5.09 -20.22
C LEU A 180 20.20 -6.12 -19.14
N ILE A 181 20.38 -7.39 -19.49
CA ILE A 181 20.72 -8.43 -18.51
C ILE A 181 22.09 -8.17 -17.85
N PRO A 182 23.20 -8.01 -18.61
CA PRO A 182 24.47 -7.61 -18.01
C PRO A 182 24.45 -6.16 -17.49
N ALA A 183 23.73 -5.25 -18.13
CA ALA A 183 23.64 -3.86 -17.66
C ALA A 183 22.95 -3.75 -16.29
N ALA A 184 21.92 -4.56 -16.02
CA ALA A 184 21.27 -4.65 -14.72
C ALA A 184 22.22 -5.11 -13.63
N TRP A 185 23.10 -6.07 -13.93
CA TRP A 185 24.14 -6.49 -12.99
C TRP A 185 25.07 -5.32 -12.67
N VAL A 186 25.55 -4.59 -13.69
CA VAL A 186 26.38 -3.38 -13.48
C VAL A 186 25.64 -2.32 -12.67
N LEU A 187 24.38 -2.02 -12.98
CA LEU A 187 23.58 -1.04 -12.25
C LEU A 187 23.40 -1.42 -10.77
N ARG A 188 23.20 -2.71 -10.48
CA ARG A 188 23.14 -3.21 -9.09
C ARG A 188 24.47 -3.03 -8.37
N GLN A 189 25.60 -3.36 -9.02
CA GLN A 189 26.93 -3.14 -8.45
C GLN A 189 27.21 -1.65 -8.21
N VAL A 190 26.80 -0.77 -9.12
CA VAL A 190 26.91 0.67 -8.92
C VAL A 190 26.03 1.13 -7.76
N LEU A 191 24.83 0.59 -7.63
CA LEU A 191 23.93 0.89 -6.50
C LEU A 191 24.51 0.45 -5.15
N ASP A 192 25.34 -0.59 -5.09
CA ASP A 192 26.09 -0.95 -3.87
C ASP A 192 27.16 0.09 -3.51
N LEU A 193 27.75 0.76 -4.49
CA LEU A 193 28.78 1.81 -4.30
C LEU A 193 28.19 3.19 -4.01
N VAL A 194 26.96 3.45 -4.45
CA VAL A 194 26.27 4.72 -4.27
C VAL A 194 25.97 4.93 -2.79
N GLY A 195 26.33 6.09 -2.23
CA GLY A 195 26.01 6.45 -0.84
C GLY A 195 24.51 6.65 -0.58
N TRP A 196 24.19 7.34 0.51
CA TRP A 196 22.82 7.76 0.85
C TRP A 196 22.54 9.18 0.35
N GLY A 197 21.28 9.63 0.44
CA GLY A 197 20.89 11.01 0.17
C GLY A 197 20.96 11.39 -1.32
N GLU A 198 21.62 12.51 -1.62
CA GLU A 198 21.62 13.14 -2.95
C GLU A 198 22.19 12.25 -4.06
N LEU A 199 23.23 11.46 -3.77
CA LEU A 199 23.84 10.58 -4.76
C LEU A 199 22.91 9.42 -5.12
N LEU A 200 22.08 8.95 -4.17
CA LEU A 200 21.07 7.92 -4.42
C LEU A 200 19.95 8.45 -5.32
N ILE A 201 19.51 9.69 -5.09
CA ILE A 201 18.55 10.39 -5.95
C ILE A 201 19.12 10.55 -7.36
N LEU A 202 20.36 11.04 -7.48
CA LEU A 202 21.01 11.25 -8.77
C LEU A 202 21.17 9.93 -9.53
N PHE A 203 21.59 8.86 -8.86
CA PHE A 203 21.65 7.52 -9.46
C PHE A 203 20.29 7.10 -9.99
N GLY A 204 19.23 7.25 -9.20
CA GLY A 204 17.87 6.89 -9.62
C GLY A 204 17.39 7.66 -10.84
N VAL A 205 17.59 8.99 -10.86
CA VAL A 205 17.23 9.83 -12.00
C VAL A 205 18.03 9.44 -13.26
N VAL A 206 19.34 9.25 -13.12
CA VAL A 206 20.20 8.85 -14.25
C VAL A 206 19.84 7.45 -14.74
N ALA A 207 19.50 6.51 -13.85
CA ALA A 207 19.08 5.16 -14.23
C ALA A 207 17.72 5.17 -14.96
N ALA A 208 16.77 6.01 -14.52
CA ALA A 208 15.48 6.15 -15.16
C ALA A 208 15.59 6.77 -16.55
N ILE A 209 16.38 7.84 -16.71
CA ILE A 209 16.49 8.58 -17.99
C ILE A 209 17.49 7.91 -18.94
N GLY A 210 18.67 7.53 -18.46
CA GLY A 210 19.78 7.07 -19.30
C GLY A 210 19.53 5.70 -19.91
N PRO A 211 19.73 4.61 -19.16
CA PRO A 211 19.46 3.26 -19.65
C PRO A 211 17.95 2.95 -19.73
N GLY A 212 17.10 3.66 -18.98
CA GLY A 212 15.65 3.50 -19.04
C GLY A 212 15.06 4.16 -20.28
N TYR A 213 14.92 5.47 -20.27
CA TYR A 213 14.26 6.22 -21.33
C TYR A 213 15.05 6.26 -22.65
N ALA A 214 16.26 6.84 -22.63
CA ALA A 214 16.99 7.16 -23.85
C ALA A 214 17.42 5.91 -24.63
N LEU A 215 17.81 4.83 -23.95
CA LEU A 215 18.23 3.59 -24.64
C LEU A 215 17.08 2.91 -25.39
N PHE A 216 15.86 2.98 -24.85
CA PHE A 216 14.68 2.39 -25.47
C PHE A 216 14.20 3.25 -26.66
N GLU A 217 14.20 4.56 -26.50
CA GLU A 217 13.86 5.51 -27.57
C GLU A 217 14.77 5.31 -28.80
N LEU A 218 16.07 5.06 -28.59
CA LEU A 218 17.03 4.78 -29.66
C LEU A 218 16.70 3.55 -30.51
N VAL A 219 15.95 2.58 -29.98
CA VAL A 219 15.54 1.37 -30.71
C VAL A 219 14.08 1.40 -31.16
N GLY A 220 13.43 2.56 -31.05
CA GLY A 220 12.02 2.73 -31.43
C GLY A 220 11.06 2.03 -30.48
N ILE A 221 11.46 1.87 -29.21
CA ILE A 221 10.56 1.48 -28.12
C ILE A 221 10.30 2.74 -27.29
N GLU A 222 9.09 2.88 -26.76
CA GLU A 222 8.74 3.97 -25.87
C GLU A 222 9.71 4.05 -24.66
N GLY A 223 10.30 5.23 -24.44
CA GLY A 223 11.29 5.41 -23.39
C GLY A 223 10.71 5.20 -21.99
N ASP A 224 9.45 5.56 -21.80
CA ASP A 224 8.73 5.40 -20.53
C ASP A 224 8.58 3.92 -20.12
N LEU A 225 8.42 3.01 -21.09
CA LEU A 225 8.51 1.56 -20.85
C LEU A 225 9.92 1.16 -20.40
N GLY A 226 10.95 1.72 -21.02
CA GLY A 226 12.33 1.44 -20.63
C GLY A 226 12.63 1.83 -19.18
N ALA A 227 12.13 2.98 -18.74
CA ALA A 227 12.22 3.41 -17.35
C ALA A 227 11.56 2.39 -16.39
N LEU A 228 10.36 1.88 -16.71
CA LEU A 228 9.73 0.80 -15.93
C LEU A 228 10.64 -0.45 -15.89
N VAL A 229 11.16 -0.89 -17.04
CA VAL A 229 11.97 -2.12 -17.15
C VAL A 229 13.24 -2.02 -16.31
N ILE A 230 13.97 -0.91 -16.35
CA ILE A 230 15.14 -0.73 -15.48
C ILE A 230 14.74 -0.74 -14.01
N GLY A 231 13.62 -0.11 -13.66
CA GLY A 231 13.06 -0.19 -12.30
C GLY A 231 12.83 -1.65 -11.86
N MET A 232 12.17 -2.46 -12.68
CA MET A 232 11.91 -3.88 -12.40
C MET A 232 13.20 -4.69 -12.26
N LEU A 233 14.20 -4.39 -13.10
CA LEU A 233 15.53 -5.01 -13.02
C LEU A 233 16.28 -4.63 -11.74
N LEU A 234 15.96 -3.49 -11.12
CA LEU A 234 16.52 -3.08 -9.83
C LEU A 234 15.66 -3.51 -8.64
N ALA A 235 14.40 -3.90 -8.84
CA ALA A 235 13.44 -4.22 -7.77
C ALA A 235 13.91 -5.32 -6.82
N SER A 236 14.68 -6.30 -7.32
CA SER A 236 15.21 -7.38 -6.47
C SER A 236 16.43 -6.97 -5.63
N HIS A 237 16.89 -5.72 -5.72
CA HIS A 237 18.00 -5.22 -4.93
C HIS A 237 17.55 -4.83 -3.52
N PRO A 238 18.32 -5.12 -2.45
CA PRO A 238 17.93 -4.76 -1.08
C PRO A 238 17.61 -3.27 -0.88
N ARG A 239 18.29 -2.40 -1.65
CA ARG A 239 18.12 -0.94 -1.63
C ARG A 239 17.08 -0.39 -2.61
N ALA A 240 16.30 -1.23 -3.29
CA ALA A 240 15.28 -0.77 -4.25
C ALA A 240 14.22 0.10 -3.57
N LEU A 241 13.80 -0.28 -2.37
CA LEU A 241 12.85 0.49 -1.56
C LEU A 241 13.43 1.85 -1.16
N ASP A 242 14.69 1.88 -0.73
CA ASP A 242 15.39 3.12 -0.36
C ASP A 242 15.49 4.07 -1.56
N LEU A 243 15.80 3.54 -2.74
CA LEU A 243 15.86 4.31 -3.98
C LEU A 243 14.47 4.86 -4.35
N SER A 244 13.42 4.05 -4.24
CA SER A 244 12.03 4.48 -4.48
C SER A 244 11.62 5.60 -3.53
N LYS A 245 11.95 5.48 -2.23
CA LYS A 245 11.71 6.51 -1.21
C LYS A 245 12.49 7.80 -1.49
N ALA A 246 13.76 7.69 -1.88
CA ALA A 246 14.60 8.84 -2.20
C ALA A 246 14.07 9.63 -3.42
N LEU A 247 13.55 8.93 -4.43
CA LEU A 247 12.97 9.56 -5.62
C LEU A 247 11.57 10.12 -5.41
N PHE A 248 10.87 9.74 -4.32
CA PHE A 248 9.48 10.11 -4.09
C PHE A 248 9.26 11.64 -4.19
N GLY A 249 10.02 12.43 -3.42
CA GLY A 249 9.87 13.88 -3.41
C GLY A 249 10.14 14.55 -4.78
N ILE A 250 11.13 14.06 -5.52
CA ILE A 250 11.46 14.59 -6.86
C ILE A 250 10.36 14.27 -7.86
N LYS A 251 9.92 13.01 -7.88
CA LYS A 251 8.83 12.55 -8.74
C LYS A 251 7.55 13.33 -8.48
N GLU A 252 7.14 13.48 -7.22
CA GLU A 252 5.92 14.22 -6.86
C GLU A 252 6.00 15.69 -7.27
N LEU A 253 7.17 16.34 -7.09
CA LEU A 253 7.36 17.72 -7.52
C LEU A 253 7.24 17.87 -9.05
N LEU A 254 7.81 16.94 -9.82
CA LEU A 254 7.75 16.97 -11.28
C LEU A 254 6.35 16.64 -11.81
N LEU A 255 5.61 15.75 -11.13
CA LEU A 255 4.22 15.45 -11.45
C LEU A 255 3.30 16.67 -11.28
N VAL A 256 3.63 17.65 -10.44
CA VAL A 256 2.92 18.95 -10.43
C VAL A 256 2.91 19.58 -11.83
N GLY A 257 4.04 19.47 -12.55
CA GLY A 257 4.16 19.94 -13.92
C GLY A 257 3.17 19.24 -14.86
N PHE A 258 3.00 17.93 -14.72
CA PHE A 258 2.05 17.13 -15.51
C PHE A 258 0.59 17.59 -15.33
N PHE A 259 0.13 17.78 -14.09
CA PHE A 259 -1.23 18.26 -13.83
C PHE A 259 -1.46 19.68 -14.36
N LEU A 260 -0.44 20.53 -14.25
CA LEU A 260 -0.50 21.88 -14.79
C LEU A 260 -0.55 21.88 -16.31
N THR A 261 0.30 21.10 -16.99
CA THR A 261 0.29 20.97 -18.46
C THR A 261 -1.07 20.54 -18.96
N ILE A 262 -1.66 19.47 -18.40
CA ILE A 262 -3.00 19.00 -18.78
C ILE A 262 -4.04 20.11 -18.57
N GLY A 263 -4.02 20.79 -17.42
CA GLY A 263 -4.99 21.83 -17.13
C GLY A 263 -4.85 23.08 -18.01
N LEU A 264 -3.64 23.41 -18.44
CA LEU A 264 -3.37 24.53 -19.35
C LEU A 264 -3.84 24.24 -20.78
N GLU A 265 -3.70 23.00 -21.24
CA GLU A 265 -4.08 22.58 -22.59
C GLU A 265 -5.60 22.46 -22.80
N VAL A 266 -6.35 22.24 -21.72
CA VAL A 266 -7.78 21.91 -21.81
C VAL A 266 -8.62 22.80 -20.92
N VAL A 267 -9.52 23.57 -21.53
CA VAL A 267 -10.52 24.36 -20.81
C VAL A 267 -11.81 23.53 -20.65
N PRO A 268 -12.18 23.12 -19.42
CA PRO A 268 -13.35 22.27 -19.22
C PRO A 268 -14.66 22.99 -19.54
N ARG A 269 -15.56 22.33 -20.27
CA ARG A 269 -16.90 22.84 -20.55
C ARG A 269 -17.91 22.28 -19.55
N TRP A 270 -19.06 22.95 -19.44
CA TRP A 270 -20.17 22.47 -18.60
C TRP A 270 -20.59 21.03 -18.94
N GLN A 271 -20.60 20.69 -20.22
CA GLN A 271 -20.94 19.33 -20.68
C GLN A 271 -19.92 18.28 -20.23
N ASP A 272 -18.64 18.66 -20.11
CA ASP A 272 -17.58 17.76 -19.65
C ASP A 272 -17.74 17.47 -18.15
N LEU A 273 -18.11 18.49 -17.38
CA LEU A 273 -18.44 18.35 -15.97
C LEU A 273 -19.65 17.43 -15.76
N VAL A 274 -20.74 17.62 -16.53
CA VAL A 274 -21.93 16.76 -16.44
C VAL A 274 -21.58 15.31 -16.74
N LEU A 275 -20.79 15.06 -17.79
CA LEU A 275 -20.37 13.71 -18.15
C LEU A 275 -19.44 13.09 -17.10
N ALA A 276 -18.48 13.86 -16.56
CA ALA A 276 -17.60 13.41 -15.50
C ALA A 276 -18.37 13.06 -14.21
N VAL A 277 -19.38 13.87 -13.84
CA VAL A 277 -20.28 13.59 -12.71
C VAL A 277 -21.07 12.32 -12.93
N LEU A 278 -21.62 12.11 -14.14
CA LEU A 278 -22.34 10.88 -14.48
C LEU A 278 -21.43 9.65 -14.38
N LEU A 279 -20.21 9.73 -14.92
CA LEU A 279 -19.21 8.65 -14.81
C LEU A 279 -18.86 8.37 -13.35
N CYS A 280 -18.59 9.40 -12.55
CA CYS A 280 -18.30 9.24 -11.12
C CYS A 280 -19.48 8.60 -10.36
N ALA A 281 -20.71 9.02 -10.66
CA ALA A 281 -21.91 8.54 -9.98
C ALA A 281 -22.17 7.05 -10.21
N VAL A 282 -21.77 6.51 -11.36
CA VAL A 282 -21.92 5.09 -11.69
C VAL A 282 -20.67 4.28 -11.31
N LEU A 283 -19.49 4.74 -11.73
CA LEU A 283 -18.26 3.98 -11.63
C LEU A 283 -17.73 3.96 -10.20
N LEU A 284 -17.69 5.07 -9.45
CA LEU A 284 -17.12 5.05 -8.09
C LEU A 284 -17.83 4.08 -7.14
N PRO A 285 -19.18 4.10 -7.02
CA PRO A 285 -19.86 3.12 -6.18
C PRO A 285 -19.62 1.69 -6.67
N THR A 286 -19.56 1.50 -7.99
CA THR A 286 -19.36 0.18 -8.56
C THR A 286 -17.95 -0.33 -8.28
N THR A 287 -16.90 0.46 -8.48
CA THR A 287 -15.51 0.14 -8.14
C THR A 287 -15.37 -0.24 -6.65
N ILE A 288 -16.02 0.50 -5.74
CA ILE A 288 -16.01 0.14 -4.31
C ILE A 288 -16.67 -1.24 -4.09
N ILE A 289 -17.82 -1.47 -4.73
CA ILE A 289 -18.60 -2.71 -4.59
C ILE A 289 -17.89 -3.89 -5.24
N SER A 290 -17.31 -3.73 -6.42
CA SER A 290 -16.58 -4.77 -7.16
C SER A 290 -15.36 -5.19 -6.37
N PHE A 291 -14.53 -4.26 -5.90
CA PHE A 291 -13.38 -4.59 -5.06
C PHE A 291 -13.80 -5.34 -3.79
N ALA A 292 -14.85 -4.89 -3.11
CA ALA A 292 -15.36 -5.57 -1.91
C ALA A 292 -15.95 -6.95 -2.22
N LEU A 293 -16.67 -7.10 -3.32
CA LEU A 293 -17.28 -8.38 -3.71
C LEU A 293 -16.23 -9.38 -4.18
N LEU A 294 -15.32 -8.96 -5.07
CA LEU A 294 -14.25 -9.79 -5.61
C LEU A 294 -13.31 -10.26 -4.49
N SER A 295 -12.87 -9.34 -3.62
CA SER A 295 -12.06 -9.68 -2.44
C SER A 295 -12.73 -10.72 -1.56
N ARG A 296 -14.04 -10.58 -1.33
CA ARG A 296 -14.84 -11.56 -0.58
C ARG A 296 -14.91 -12.91 -1.29
N LEU A 297 -15.07 -12.92 -2.62
CA LEU A 297 -15.08 -14.15 -3.43
C LEU A 297 -13.73 -14.88 -3.41
N PHE A 298 -12.62 -14.15 -3.23
CA PHE A 298 -11.28 -14.73 -3.04
C PHE A 298 -10.99 -15.20 -1.60
N GLY A 299 -11.98 -15.14 -0.71
CA GLY A 299 -11.90 -15.69 0.64
C GLY A 299 -11.43 -14.69 1.70
N LEU A 300 -11.60 -13.38 1.46
CA LEU A 300 -11.38 -12.35 2.49
C LEU A 300 -12.66 -12.08 3.29
N ARG A 301 -12.50 -11.68 4.55
CA ARG A 301 -13.60 -11.29 5.47
C ARG A 301 -14.34 -10.08 4.93
N ASN A 302 -15.60 -9.93 5.35
CA ASN A 302 -16.42 -8.77 4.99
C ASN A 302 -15.75 -7.45 5.36
N ARG A 303 -15.12 -7.37 6.54
CA ARG A 303 -14.43 -6.16 7.02
C ARG A 303 -13.22 -5.83 6.12
N THR A 304 -12.34 -6.80 5.90
CA THR A 304 -11.14 -6.71 5.05
C THR A 304 -11.54 -6.29 3.63
N SER A 305 -12.54 -6.95 3.06
CA SER A 305 -13.02 -6.68 1.70
C SER A 305 -13.63 -5.27 1.56
N LEU A 306 -14.42 -4.81 2.53
CA LEU A 306 -14.97 -3.46 2.53
C LEU A 306 -13.88 -2.39 2.70
N ARG A 307 -12.83 -2.67 3.49
CA ARG A 307 -11.66 -1.78 3.61
C ARG A 307 -10.93 -1.65 2.27
N ILE A 308 -10.69 -2.76 1.58
CA ILE A 308 -10.11 -2.77 0.22
C ILE A 308 -10.98 -1.94 -0.73
N GLY A 309 -12.29 -2.18 -0.76
CA GLY A 309 -13.20 -1.43 -1.65
C GLY A 309 -13.21 0.07 -1.38
N LEU A 310 -13.20 0.50 -0.11
CA LEU A 310 -13.20 1.92 0.24
C LEU A 310 -11.86 2.61 -0.05
N VAL A 311 -10.73 1.94 0.19
CA VAL A 311 -9.41 2.56 -0.05
C VAL A 311 -9.07 2.63 -1.54
N LEU A 312 -9.48 1.63 -2.33
CA LEU A 312 -9.28 1.60 -3.78
C LEU A 312 -10.37 2.33 -4.58
N GLY A 313 -11.51 2.65 -3.97
CA GLY A 313 -12.62 3.33 -4.63
C GLY A 313 -12.37 4.79 -4.99
N ASN A 314 -11.48 5.04 -5.95
CA ASN A 314 -11.09 6.34 -6.48
C ASN A 314 -10.49 6.17 -7.88
N PHE A 315 -10.07 7.27 -8.51
CA PHE A 315 -9.38 7.23 -9.80
C PHE A 315 -7.95 7.78 -9.68
N SER A 316 -7.06 7.30 -10.55
CA SER A 316 -5.62 7.49 -10.48
C SER A 316 -5.08 8.62 -11.36
N GLU A 317 -3.83 9.02 -11.11
CA GLU A 317 -3.02 9.77 -12.07
C GLU A 317 -2.89 9.01 -13.41
N PHE A 318 -2.85 7.67 -13.35
CA PHE A 318 -2.81 6.82 -14.54
C PHE A 318 -4.02 6.97 -15.45
N SER A 319 -5.19 7.30 -14.91
CA SER A 319 -6.36 7.62 -15.72
C SER A 319 -6.07 8.76 -16.68
N LEU A 320 -5.35 9.79 -16.22
CA LEU A 320 -4.96 10.95 -17.01
C LEU A 320 -3.85 10.63 -18.00
N ILE A 321 -2.85 9.84 -17.61
CA ILE A 321 -1.75 9.41 -18.50
C ILE A 321 -2.32 8.59 -19.66
N VAL A 322 -3.17 7.59 -19.36
CA VAL A 322 -3.83 6.75 -20.36
C VAL A 322 -4.72 7.57 -21.29
N ALA A 323 -5.45 8.56 -20.75
CA ALA A 323 -6.24 9.47 -21.57
C ALA A 323 -5.36 10.35 -22.49
N ALA A 324 -4.24 10.89 -21.97
CA ALA A 324 -3.32 11.71 -22.75
C ALA A 324 -2.67 10.92 -23.88
N VAL A 325 -2.18 9.70 -23.61
CA VAL A 325 -1.66 8.78 -24.63
C VAL A 325 -2.74 8.41 -25.66
N GLY A 326 -3.97 8.16 -25.19
CA GLY A 326 -5.11 7.94 -26.07
C GLY A 326 -5.41 9.11 -27.01
N VAL A 327 -5.25 10.35 -26.55
CA VAL A 327 -5.40 11.56 -27.38
C VAL A 327 -4.24 11.69 -28.36
N GLY A 328 -2.99 11.51 -27.89
CA GLY A 328 -1.80 11.57 -28.74
C GLY A 328 -1.80 10.55 -29.88
N GLY A 329 -2.28 9.32 -29.61
CA GLY A 329 -2.46 8.26 -30.60
C GLY A 329 -3.73 8.37 -31.47
N GLY A 330 -4.54 9.41 -31.29
CA GLY A 330 -5.79 9.61 -32.04
C GLY A 330 -6.93 8.64 -31.70
N LEU A 331 -6.82 7.88 -30.59
CA LEU A 331 -7.86 6.98 -30.08
C LEU A 331 -8.96 7.72 -29.31
N LEU A 332 -8.62 8.88 -28.73
CA LEU A 332 -9.52 9.77 -28.02
C LEU A 332 -9.47 11.18 -28.62
N GLY A 333 -10.60 11.86 -28.66
CA GLY A 333 -10.63 13.31 -28.86
C GLY A 333 -10.17 14.07 -27.61
N GLN A 334 -9.60 15.27 -27.81
CA GLN A 334 -9.04 16.11 -26.72
C GLN A 334 -10.04 16.43 -25.60
N ARG A 335 -11.36 16.45 -25.90
CA ARG A 335 -12.44 16.60 -24.92
C ARG A 335 -12.37 15.56 -23.79
N TRP A 336 -11.96 14.32 -24.10
CA TRP A 336 -11.90 13.25 -23.11
C TRP A 336 -10.85 13.49 -22.03
N LEU A 337 -9.77 14.21 -22.36
CA LEU A 337 -8.77 14.60 -21.37
C LEU A 337 -9.41 15.48 -20.29
N ALA A 338 -10.29 16.43 -20.66
CA ALA A 338 -11.06 17.24 -19.71
C ALA A 338 -11.97 16.39 -18.83
N VAL A 339 -12.75 15.49 -19.45
CA VAL A 339 -13.73 14.65 -18.77
C VAL A 339 -13.05 13.74 -17.74
N VAL A 340 -11.97 13.07 -18.14
CA VAL A 340 -11.20 12.18 -17.26
C VAL A 340 -10.52 12.99 -16.16
N ALA A 341 -9.95 14.16 -16.47
CA ALA A 341 -9.32 15.01 -15.48
C ALA A 341 -10.30 15.46 -14.37
N ILE A 342 -11.51 15.90 -14.77
CA ILE A 342 -12.57 16.26 -13.82
C ILE A 342 -13.03 15.03 -13.03
N ALA A 343 -13.21 13.87 -13.70
CA ALA A 343 -13.61 12.64 -13.04
C ALA A 343 -12.60 12.22 -11.97
N VAL A 344 -11.29 12.28 -12.29
CA VAL A 344 -10.21 11.98 -11.34
C VAL A 344 -10.24 12.91 -10.14
N ALA A 345 -10.36 14.22 -10.37
CA ALA A 345 -10.48 15.21 -9.30
C ALA A 345 -11.69 14.93 -8.39
N LEU A 346 -12.87 14.71 -8.98
CA LEU A 346 -14.09 14.40 -8.24
C LEU A 346 -13.98 13.08 -7.48
N GLY A 347 -13.41 12.05 -8.10
CA GLY A 347 -13.17 10.74 -7.50
C GLY A 347 -12.27 10.83 -6.27
N MET A 348 -11.17 11.56 -6.35
CA MET A 348 -10.28 11.79 -5.20
C MET A 348 -10.97 12.56 -4.06
N VAL A 349 -11.77 13.59 -4.39
CA VAL A 349 -12.55 14.34 -3.39
C VAL A 349 -13.57 13.44 -2.69
N ILE A 350 -14.38 12.72 -3.46
CA ILE A 350 -15.42 11.81 -2.94
C ILE A 350 -14.78 10.73 -2.09
N SER A 351 -13.72 10.10 -2.58
CA SER A 351 -13.02 9.03 -1.87
C SER A 351 -12.36 9.51 -0.58
N SER A 352 -11.77 10.71 -0.55
CA SER A 352 -11.21 11.30 0.67
C SER A 352 -12.29 11.47 1.75
N VAL A 353 -13.49 11.94 1.37
CA VAL A 353 -14.63 12.08 2.29
C VAL A 353 -15.14 10.72 2.78
N LEU A 354 -15.23 9.72 1.90
CA LEU A 354 -15.63 8.36 2.26
C LEU A 354 -14.62 7.70 3.21
N ASN A 355 -13.33 7.85 2.92
CA ASN A 355 -12.25 7.31 3.74
C ASN A 355 -12.16 7.98 5.12
N ALA A 356 -12.42 9.30 5.21
CA ALA A 356 -12.54 9.98 6.52
C ALA A 356 -13.68 9.44 7.40
N ARG A 357 -14.65 8.73 6.80
CA ARG A 357 -15.81 8.12 7.49
C ARG A 357 -15.80 6.60 7.45
N SER A 358 -14.69 5.99 7.03
CA SER A 358 -14.59 4.55 6.75
C SER A 358 -15.02 3.67 7.92
N ALA A 359 -14.55 3.95 9.14
CA ALA A 359 -14.89 3.15 10.33
C ALA A 359 -16.41 3.06 10.57
N ARG A 360 -17.13 4.18 10.43
CA ARG A 360 -18.60 4.23 10.58
C ARG A 360 -19.33 3.51 9.46
N ILE A 361 -18.83 3.63 8.23
CA ILE A 361 -19.40 2.97 7.05
C ILE A 361 -19.22 1.45 7.18
N ILE A 362 -18.00 1.00 7.48
CA ILE A 362 -17.64 -0.41 7.61
C ILE A 362 -18.45 -1.07 8.73
N ALA A 363 -18.55 -0.46 9.92
CA ALA A 363 -19.31 -1.02 11.04
C ALA A 363 -20.77 -1.33 10.64
N ARG A 364 -21.46 -0.37 10.03
CA ARG A 364 -22.86 -0.52 9.60
C ARG A 364 -23.05 -1.54 8.48
N LEU A 365 -22.09 -1.65 7.56
CA LEU A 365 -22.17 -2.57 6.44
C LEU A 365 -21.84 -4.00 6.85
N VAL A 366 -20.85 -4.19 7.72
CA VAL A 366 -20.47 -5.52 8.23
C VAL A 366 -21.64 -6.17 8.98
N GLU A 367 -22.38 -5.42 9.80
CA GLU A 367 -23.58 -5.91 10.51
C GLU A 367 -24.68 -6.44 9.60
N ARG A 368 -24.74 -5.96 8.35
CA ARG A 368 -25.78 -6.35 7.37
C ARG A 368 -25.34 -7.50 6.47
N LEU A 369 -24.06 -7.83 6.45
CA LEU A 369 -23.52 -8.89 5.60
C LEU A 369 -23.48 -10.20 6.38
N PRO A 370 -23.86 -11.33 5.76
CA PRO A 370 -23.79 -12.63 6.43
C PRO A 370 -22.33 -12.95 6.75
N GLU A 371 -22.09 -13.49 7.96
CA GLU A 371 -20.78 -13.99 8.36
C GLU A 371 -20.28 -15.03 7.35
N ALA A 372 -19.01 -14.92 6.98
CA ALA A 372 -18.37 -15.89 6.11
C ALA A 372 -17.97 -17.12 6.92
N ASP A 373 -18.16 -18.31 6.34
CA ASP A 373 -17.67 -19.57 6.88
C ASP A 373 -16.13 -19.51 7.04
N PRO A 374 -15.58 -19.65 8.26
CA PRO A 374 -14.14 -19.58 8.50
C PRO A 374 -13.31 -20.55 7.66
N SER A 375 -13.88 -21.69 7.26
CA SER A 375 -13.19 -22.68 6.42
C SER A 375 -12.91 -22.18 5.01
N ARG A 376 -13.74 -21.25 4.51
CA ARG A 376 -13.60 -20.63 3.18
C ARG A 376 -12.71 -19.38 3.20
N LEU A 377 -12.36 -18.89 4.38
CA LEU A 377 -11.47 -17.75 4.54
C LEU A 377 -10.01 -18.16 4.34
N ARG A 378 -9.22 -17.24 3.77
CA ARG A 378 -7.77 -17.34 3.74
C ARG A 378 -7.23 -17.38 5.17
N GLU A 379 -6.22 -18.21 5.41
CA GLU A 379 -5.62 -18.41 6.73
C GLU A 379 -5.18 -17.10 7.38
N ALA A 380 -4.51 -16.24 6.60
CA ALA A 380 -4.08 -14.91 7.03
C ALA A 380 -5.23 -13.96 7.44
N ASP A 381 -6.47 -14.20 6.99
CA ASP A 381 -7.64 -13.38 7.33
C ASP A 381 -8.61 -14.10 8.27
N ARG A 382 -8.33 -15.33 8.72
CA ARG A 382 -9.24 -16.03 9.63
C ARG A 382 -9.31 -15.31 10.98
N PRO A 383 -10.49 -15.31 11.64
CA PRO A 383 -10.58 -14.93 13.05
C PRO A 383 -9.62 -15.77 13.88
N ILE A 384 -8.91 -15.13 14.80
CA ILE A 384 -8.04 -15.80 15.76
C ILE A 384 -8.89 -16.10 16.97
N ASP A 385 -9.27 -17.36 17.12
CA ASP A 385 -10.00 -17.82 18.29
C ASP A 385 -9.01 -18.03 19.45
N THR A 386 -9.22 -17.29 20.53
CA THR A 386 -8.43 -17.42 21.77
C THR A 386 -9.18 -18.23 22.83
N THR A 387 -10.29 -18.86 22.47
CA THR A 387 -11.02 -19.77 23.36
C THR A 387 -10.09 -20.92 23.77
N GLY A 388 -9.94 -21.14 25.07
CA GLY A 388 -9.01 -22.17 25.56
C GLY A 388 -7.54 -21.71 25.63
N VAL A 389 -7.25 -20.43 25.48
CA VAL A 389 -5.89 -19.86 25.65
C VAL A 389 -5.84 -19.05 26.94
N ASP A 390 -4.85 -19.31 27.77
CA ASP A 390 -4.62 -18.60 29.05
C ASP A 390 -3.44 -17.62 28.94
N VAL A 391 -2.45 -17.93 28.09
CA VAL A 391 -1.26 -17.11 27.86
C VAL A 391 -1.04 -16.84 26.37
N VAL A 392 -0.86 -15.58 26.00
CA VAL A 392 -0.47 -15.18 24.63
C VAL A 392 0.96 -14.63 24.64
N VAL A 393 1.81 -15.12 23.74
CA VAL A 393 3.19 -14.67 23.58
C VAL A 393 3.36 -13.98 22.24
N PHE A 394 3.59 -12.66 22.26
CA PHE A 394 3.87 -11.86 21.07
C PHE A 394 5.37 -11.83 20.75
N GLY A 395 5.73 -12.24 19.54
CA GLY A 395 7.11 -12.34 19.07
C GLY A 395 7.72 -13.70 19.40
N MET A 396 7.59 -14.67 18.50
CA MET A 396 8.12 -16.04 18.62
C MET A 396 9.56 -16.18 18.11
N GLY A 397 10.33 -15.10 18.21
CA GLY A 397 11.78 -15.10 18.00
C GLY A 397 12.52 -15.85 19.13
N ARG A 398 13.81 -15.53 19.31
CA ARG A 398 14.66 -16.21 20.31
C ARG A 398 14.09 -16.18 21.73
N VAL A 399 13.61 -15.01 22.16
CA VAL A 399 13.12 -14.79 23.53
C VAL A 399 11.74 -15.41 23.70
N GLY A 400 10.75 -15.02 22.88
CA GLY A 400 9.38 -15.52 23.04
C GLY A 400 9.28 -17.04 22.85
N ARG A 401 10.10 -17.64 21.98
CA ARG A 401 10.19 -19.11 21.89
C ARG A 401 10.67 -19.74 23.20
N ALA A 402 11.75 -19.24 23.78
CA ALA A 402 12.25 -19.75 25.06
C ALA A 402 11.22 -19.55 26.18
N THR A 403 10.51 -18.42 26.18
CA THR A 403 9.39 -18.19 27.10
C THR A 403 8.25 -19.18 26.89
N TYR A 404 7.84 -19.43 25.66
CA TYR A 404 6.79 -20.39 25.31
C TYR A 404 7.17 -21.82 25.76
N GLU A 405 8.39 -22.26 25.45
CA GLU A 405 8.91 -23.57 25.87
C GLU A 405 8.93 -23.69 27.40
N ARG A 406 9.38 -22.65 28.11
CA ARG A 406 9.41 -22.63 29.58
C ARG A 406 8.02 -22.70 30.20
N LEU A 407 7.03 -22.02 29.62
CA LEU A 407 5.64 -22.07 30.08
C LEU A 407 5.08 -23.50 29.97
N LEU A 408 5.31 -24.17 28.83
CA LEU A 408 4.91 -25.56 28.63
C LEU A 408 5.54 -26.50 29.68
N GLU A 409 6.82 -26.32 30.00
CA GLU A 409 7.51 -27.12 31.03
C GLU A 409 6.93 -26.91 32.43
N THR A 410 6.50 -25.69 32.75
CA THR A 410 5.86 -25.38 34.04
C THR A 410 4.42 -25.88 34.17
N GLY A 411 3.88 -26.50 33.12
CA GLY A 411 2.55 -27.11 33.12
C GLY A 411 1.46 -26.29 32.41
N GLU A 412 1.78 -25.10 31.92
CA GLU A 412 0.85 -24.26 31.15
C GLU A 412 0.70 -24.81 29.74
N ARG A 413 -0.41 -25.49 29.44
CA ARG A 413 -0.65 -26.10 28.12
C ARG A 413 -1.49 -25.24 27.17
N ARG A 414 -1.96 -24.10 27.65
CA ARG A 414 -2.92 -23.22 26.97
C ARG A 414 -2.23 -21.93 26.49
N VAL A 415 -1.12 -22.11 25.78
CA VAL A 415 -0.28 -21.01 25.27
C VAL A 415 -0.51 -20.81 23.78
N LEU A 416 -0.64 -19.57 23.33
CA LEU A 416 -0.67 -19.19 21.93
C LEU A 416 0.51 -18.27 21.61
N GLY A 417 1.32 -18.65 20.63
CA GLY A 417 2.35 -17.77 20.09
C GLY A 417 1.85 -16.96 18.90
N VAL A 418 2.30 -15.72 18.78
CA VAL A 418 1.98 -14.81 17.67
C VAL A 418 3.29 -14.28 17.08
N ASP A 419 3.45 -14.38 15.77
CA ASP A 419 4.62 -13.83 15.07
C ASP A 419 4.22 -13.33 13.67
N ASN A 420 4.91 -12.29 13.17
CA ASN A 420 4.62 -11.69 11.88
C ASN A 420 5.43 -12.32 10.73
N ASP A 421 6.48 -13.08 11.02
CA ASP A 421 7.28 -13.77 10.01
C ASP A 421 6.62 -15.11 9.65
N HIS A 422 6.02 -15.17 8.46
CA HIS A 422 5.40 -16.38 7.91
C HIS A 422 6.33 -17.60 7.92
N GLY A 423 7.63 -17.42 7.67
CA GLY A 423 8.63 -18.49 7.68
C GLY A 423 8.99 -18.97 9.09
N VAL A 424 8.91 -18.10 10.11
CA VAL A 424 9.00 -18.50 11.52
C VAL A 424 7.76 -19.30 11.92
N VAL A 425 6.57 -18.77 11.62
CA VAL A 425 5.29 -19.42 11.95
C VAL A 425 5.18 -20.81 11.32
N GLN A 426 5.42 -20.95 10.02
CA GLN A 426 5.35 -22.26 9.34
C GLN A 426 6.29 -23.30 9.98
N ARG A 427 7.52 -22.89 10.30
CA ARG A 427 8.53 -23.77 10.89
C ARG A 427 8.17 -24.19 12.31
N LEU A 428 7.64 -23.28 13.13
CA LEU A 428 7.18 -23.58 14.49
C LEU A 428 5.90 -24.42 14.47
N HIS A 429 4.97 -24.11 13.57
CA HIS A 429 3.77 -24.92 13.38
C HIS A 429 4.13 -26.36 12.98
N ALA A 430 5.10 -26.56 12.07
CA ALA A 430 5.61 -27.89 11.71
C ALA A 430 6.29 -28.63 12.89
N GLN A 431 6.74 -27.92 13.91
CA GLN A 431 7.31 -28.47 15.14
C GLN A 431 6.25 -28.73 16.23
N GLY A 432 4.96 -28.48 15.95
CA GLY A 432 3.85 -28.72 16.87
C GLY A 432 3.54 -27.58 17.83
N TYR A 433 4.11 -26.39 17.62
CA TYR A 433 3.76 -25.21 18.41
C TYR A 433 2.38 -24.68 18.00
N HIS A 434 1.61 -24.22 18.99
CA HIS A 434 0.35 -23.52 18.74
C HIS A 434 0.67 -22.04 18.47
N VAL A 435 0.94 -21.73 17.21
CA VAL A 435 1.34 -20.40 16.73
C VAL A 435 0.40 -19.92 15.63
N VAL A 436 0.13 -18.62 15.63
CA VAL A 436 -0.63 -17.94 14.57
C VAL A 436 0.18 -16.80 13.97
N GLU A 437 -0.03 -16.58 12.68
CA GLU A 437 0.55 -15.43 11.99
C GLU A 437 -0.24 -14.16 12.30
N GLY A 438 0.46 -13.17 12.84
CA GLY A 438 -0.10 -11.89 13.24
C GLY A 438 0.96 -10.87 13.60
N ASP A 439 0.73 -9.62 13.22
CA ASP A 439 1.56 -8.50 13.64
C ASP A 439 0.85 -7.73 14.75
N ALA A 440 1.48 -7.65 15.92
CA ALA A 440 0.90 -6.92 17.05
C ALA A 440 0.82 -5.41 16.81
N THR A 441 1.54 -4.90 15.79
CA THR A 441 1.47 -3.51 15.32
C THR A 441 0.38 -3.26 14.27
N ASP A 442 -0.32 -4.30 13.82
CA ASP A 442 -1.44 -4.20 12.87
C ASP A 442 -2.79 -4.11 13.61
N LEU A 443 -3.54 -3.03 13.40
CA LEU A 443 -4.88 -2.87 13.97
C LEU A 443 -5.87 -3.95 13.48
N ASP A 444 -5.68 -4.50 12.28
CA ASP A 444 -6.52 -5.59 11.77
C ASP A 444 -6.30 -6.89 12.55
N PHE A 445 -5.08 -7.18 13.00
CA PHE A 445 -4.78 -8.31 13.87
C PHE A 445 -5.63 -8.28 15.15
N TRP A 446 -5.71 -7.13 15.81
CA TRP A 446 -6.53 -6.96 17.02
C TRP A 446 -8.03 -7.14 16.76
N HIS A 447 -8.51 -6.78 15.57
CA HIS A 447 -9.88 -7.07 15.13
C HIS A 447 -10.13 -8.52 14.69
N ARG A 448 -9.08 -9.31 14.42
CA ARG A 448 -9.17 -10.75 14.16
C ARG A 448 -9.32 -11.54 15.45
N ILE A 449 -8.79 -11.04 16.57
CA ILE A 449 -8.93 -11.70 17.87
C ILE A 449 -10.41 -11.74 18.27
N ARG A 450 -10.97 -12.95 18.35
CA ARG A 450 -12.22 -13.21 19.07
C ARG A 450 -11.84 -13.65 20.47
N THR A 451 -12.03 -12.76 21.44
CA THR A 451 -11.79 -13.07 22.86
C THR A 451 -12.91 -13.96 23.37
N GLY A 452 -12.61 -15.26 23.51
CA GLY A 452 -13.49 -16.24 24.17
C GLY A 452 -13.46 -16.15 25.69
N GLY A 453 -12.82 -15.14 26.28
CA GLY A 453 -12.92 -14.82 27.71
C GLY A 453 -11.91 -15.51 28.65
N PHE A 454 -10.74 -15.99 28.19
CA PHE A 454 -9.81 -16.72 29.05
C PHE A 454 -8.35 -16.27 29.05
N VAL A 455 -7.94 -15.31 28.21
CA VAL A 455 -6.54 -14.84 28.23
C VAL A 455 -6.31 -14.08 29.54
N GLN A 456 -5.45 -14.62 30.40
CA GLN A 456 -5.10 -14.03 31.69
C GLN A 456 -3.75 -13.34 31.65
N THR A 457 -2.85 -13.81 30.79
CA THR A 457 -1.49 -13.28 30.69
C THR A 457 -1.12 -12.98 29.25
N VAL A 458 -0.54 -11.81 29.01
CA VAL A 458 0.05 -11.44 27.73
C VAL A 458 1.54 -11.16 27.93
N ILE A 459 2.37 -11.77 27.08
CA ILE A 459 3.82 -11.61 27.09
C ILE A 459 4.24 -10.88 25.82
N LEU A 460 4.83 -9.71 25.97
CA LEU A 460 5.35 -8.86 24.91
C LEU A 460 6.85 -9.15 24.73
N ALA A 461 7.18 -10.12 23.87
CA ALA A 461 8.54 -10.62 23.64
C ALA A 461 9.12 -10.16 22.29
N MET A 462 8.57 -9.08 21.70
CA MET A 462 9.05 -8.56 20.42
C MET A 462 10.37 -7.80 20.58
N PRO A 463 11.27 -7.85 19.58
CA PRO A 463 12.61 -7.25 19.68
C PRO A 463 12.60 -5.72 19.63
N ILE A 464 11.56 -5.11 19.03
CA ILE A 464 11.42 -3.66 18.87
C ILE A 464 10.55 -3.13 20.01
N HIS A 465 11.07 -2.17 20.77
CA HIS A 465 10.40 -1.57 21.92
C HIS A 465 9.05 -0.94 21.55
N ASP A 466 9.02 -0.15 20.48
CA ASP A 466 7.81 0.55 20.04
C ASP A 466 6.69 -0.42 19.67
N SER A 467 7.02 -1.62 19.16
CA SER A 467 6.03 -2.68 18.90
C SER A 467 5.38 -3.20 20.18
N ASN A 468 6.16 -3.36 21.26
CA ASN A 468 5.63 -3.76 22.57
C ASN A 468 4.74 -2.64 23.15
N VAL A 469 5.15 -1.38 23.03
CA VAL A 469 4.35 -0.23 23.48
C VAL A 469 3.03 -0.14 22.72
N PHE A 470 3.05 -0.30 21.40
CA PHE A 470 1.83 -0.28 20.58
C PHE A 470 0.87 -1.42 20.99
N ALA A 471 1.37 -2.64 21.13
CA ALA A 471 0.55 -3.77 21.57
C ALA A 471 -0.08 -3.54 22.95
N LEU A 472 0.67 -2.94 23.88
CA LEU A 472 0.16 -2.55 25.20
C LEU A 472 -0.98 -1.53 25.12
N GLN A 473 -0.87 -0.54 24.23
CA GLN A 473 -1.94 0.43 23.98
C GLN A 473 -3.20 -0.27 23.46
N GLN A 474 -3.07 -1.20 22.52
CA GLN A 474 -4.23 -1.95 22.00
C GLN A 474 -4.89 -2.85 23.06
N LEU A 475 -4.11 -3.46 23.97
CA LEU A 475 -4.66 -4.21 25.10
C LEU A 475 -5.48 -3.32 26.03
N ARG A 476 -5.03 -2.09 26.28
CA ARG A 476 -5.77 -1.11 27.10
C ARG A 476 -7.02 -0.60 26.42
N GLU A 477 -6.97 -0.32 25.13
CA GLU A 477 -8.17 0.07 24.35
C GLU A 477 -9.23 -1.03 24.36
N ALA A 478 -8.82 -2.29 24.50
CA ALA A 478 -9.69 -3.45 24.64
C ALA A 478 -10.13 -3.74 26.09
N ASP A 479 -9.83 -2.86 27.06
CA ASP A 479 -10.10 -3.03 28.49
C ASP A 479 -9.56 -4.37 29.05
N PHE A 480 -8.37 -4.79 28.59
CA PHE A 480 -7.75 -6.03 29.06
C PHE A 480 -7.38 -5.95 30.54
N ALA A 481 -8.01 -6.81 31.36
CA ALA A 481 -7.83 -6.84 32.83
C ALA A 481 -6.76 -7.84 33.32
N GLY A 482 -6.07 -8.53 32.41
CA GLY A 482 -5.07 -9.54 32.76
C GLY A 482 -3.69 -8.97 33.06
N THR A 483 -2.74 -9.86 33.33
CA THR A 483 -1.33 -9.52 33.59
C THR A 483 -0.59 -9.34 32.27
N VAL A 484 0.17 -8.24 32.16
CA VAL A 484 1.08 -8.02 31.03
C VAL A 484 2.51 -8.12 31.54
N ALA A 485 3.33 -8.92 30.83
CA ALA A 485 4.77 -8.96 31.02
C ALA A 485 5.46 -8.55 29.71
N ALA A 486 6.61 -7.88 29.79
CA ALA A 486 7.33 -7.41 28.61
C ALA A 486 8.84 -7.60 28.72
N VAL A 487 9.52 -7.58 27.58
CA VAL A 487 10.98 -7.57 27.51
C VAL A 487 11.50 -6.25 26.96
N ALA A 488 12.65 -5.83 27.47
CA ALA A 488 13.34 -4.61 27.05
C ALA A 488 14.85 -4.89 26.91
N GLN A 489 15.51 -4.17 26.01
CA GLN A 489 16.95 -4.29 25.81
C GLN A 489 17.74 -3.29 26.66
N HIS A 490 17.16 -2.11 26.87
CA HIS A 490 17.81 -0.99 27.56
C HIS A 490 17.04 -0.61 28.83
N GLN A 491 17.72 0.06 29.76
CA GLN A 491 17.13 0.39 31.07
C GLN A 491 16.04 1.46 30.97
N ASP A 492 16.21 2.45 30.10
CA ASP A 492 15.22 3.48 29.79
C ASP A 492 13.91 2.88 29.22
N GLN A 493 14.03 1.81 28.43
CA GLN A 493 12.88 1.06 27.91
C GLN A 493 12.12 0.31 29.02
N VAL A 494 12.84 -0.23 30.01
CA VAL A 494 12.23 -0.86 31.20
C VAL A 494 11.40 0.18 31.96
N GLU A 495 12.02 1.32 32.28
CA GLU A 495 11.37 2.41 33.01
C GLU A 495 10.13 2.93 32.28
N HIS A 496 10.18 3.03 30.94
CA HIS A 496 9.02 3.40 30.12
C HIS A 496 7.87 2.39 30.27
N LEU A 497 8.11 1.09 30.09
CA LEU A 497 7.04 0.07 30.18
C LEU A 497 6.46 -0.04 31.59
N GLU A 498 7.27 0.12 32.63
CA GLU A 498 6.81 0.17 34.02
C GLU A 498 5.96 1.41 34.29
N ALA A 499 6.35 2.58 33.76
CA ALA A 499 5.54 3.80 33.83
C ALA A 499 4.20 3.65 33.10
N GLU A 500 4.18 2.84 32.03
CA GLU A 500 2.98 2.40 31.32
C GLU A 500 2.28 1.21 32.04
N GLY A 501 2.56 0.95 33.31
CA GLY A 501 1.78 0.02 34.13
C GLY A 501 1.94 -1.46 33.76
N VAL A 502 2.98 -1.84 33.03
CA VAL A 502 3.33 -3.25 32.82
C VAL A 502 3.82 -3.84 34.15
N GLY A 503 3.17 -4.89 34.63
CA GLY A 503 3.40 -5.44 35.98
C GLY A 503 4.76 -6.13 36.16
N SER A 504 5.36 -6.61 35.06
CA SER A 504 6.66 -7.28 35.07
C SER A 504 7.44 -6.99 33.78
N VAL A 505 8.57 -6.30 33.88
CA VAL A 505 9.44 -6.02 32.73
C VAL A 505 10.82 -6.64 32.93
N LEU A 506 11.28 -7.42 31.96
CA LEU A 506 12.59 -8.07 32.00
C LEU A 506 13.58 -7.35 31.09
N ASN A 507 14.69 -6.85 31.65
CA ASN A 507 15.84 -6.47 30.86
C ASN A 507 16.56 -7.73 30.34
N LEU A 508 16.66 -7.90 29.02
CA LEU A 508 17.19 -9.12 28.39
C LEU A 508 18.63 -9.44 28.78
N TYR A 509 19.50 -8.43 28.85
CA TYR A 509 20.91 -8.64 29.17
C TYR A 509 21.12 -8.91 30.65
N SER A 510 20.40 -8.18 31.51
CA SER A 510 20.44 -8.42 32.95
C SER A 510 19.88 -9.81 33.29
N GLY A 511 18.75 -10.19 32.69
CA GLY A 511 18.12 -11.49 32.86
C GLY A 511 19.02 -12.64 32.41
N ALA A 512 19.66 -12.50 31.25
CA ALA A 512 20.64 -13.47 30.78
C ALA A 512 21.85 -13.60 31.72
N GLY A 513 22.32 -12.48 32.30
CA GLY A 513 23.39 -12.47 33.30
C GLY A 513 23.02 -13.23 34.57
N ILE A 514 21.80 -13.04 35.09
CA ILE A 514 21.28 -13.77 36.26
C ILE A 514 21.20 -15.27 35.97
N ALA A 515 20.58 -15.64 34.84
CA ALA A 515 20.45 -17.05 34.45
C ALA A 515 21.82 -17.73 34.26
N LEU A 516 22.82 -17.02 33.75
CA LEU A 516 24.19 -17.52 33.63
C LEU A 516 24.83 -17.75 35.00
N ALA A 517 24.60 -16.86 35.97
CA ALA A 517 25.08 -17.02 37.34
C ALA A 517 24.43 -18.24 38.01
N ASP A 518 23.13 -18.42 37.84
CA ASP A 518 22.38 -19.57 38.38
C ASP A 518 22.87 -20.90 37.78
N LEU A 519 23.20 -20.93 36.49
CA LEU A 519 23.79 -22.11 35.83
C LEU A 519 25.23 -22.41 36.30
N ALA A 520 25.98 -21.37 36.71
CA ALA A 520 27.36 -21.52 37.17
C ALA A 520 27.47 -22.02 38.62
N LEU A 521 26.40 -21.89 39.41
CA LEU A 521 26.35 -22.28 40.82
C LEU A 521 25.62 -23.63 40.98
N PRO A 522 26.10 -24.55 41.83
CA PRO A 522 25.40 -25.81 42.09
C PRO A 522 24.02 -25.54 42.75
N PRO A 523 22.98 -26.33 42.44
CA PRO A 523 21.65 -26.13 43.00
C PRO A 523 21.70 -26.22 44.53
N THR A 524 21.22 -25.19 45.21
CA THR A 524 21.16 -25.14 46.67
C THR A 524 19.96 -25.97 47.17
N GLU A 525 20.24 -27.06 47.89
CA GLU A 525 19.22 -27.83 48.61
C GLU A 525 18.67 -27.00 49.77
N THR A 526 17.53 -26.33 49.58
CA THR A 526 16.73 -25.81 50.70
C THR A 526 15.24 -25.86 50.38
N SER A 527 14.59 -26.98 50.74
CA SER A 527 13.28 -27.02 51.44
C SER A 527 12.72 -28.46 51.55
N SER A 528 13.37 -29.32 52.32
CA SER A 528 12.74 -30.53 52.86
C SER A 528 13.22 -30.76 54.30
N GLY A 529 12.45 -30.30 55.27
CA GLY A 529 12.74 -30.56 56.67
C GLY A 529 12.03 -29.63 57.63
N ASN A 530 10.75 -29.91 57.92
CA ASN A 530 10.24 -30.05 59.29
C ASN A 530 8.70 -30.15 59.29
N ALA A 531 8.21 -31.39 59.27
CA ALA A 531 6.98 -31.76 59.94
C ALA A 531 7.15 -33.19 60.47
N GLU A 532 6.81 -33.36 61.75
CA GLU A 532 6.70 -34.62 62.52
C GLU A 532 8.00 -35.24 63.08
N ALA A 533 8.30 -34.92 64.35
CA ALA A 533 8.06 -35.84 65.46
C ALA A 533 8.61 -35.24 66.77
N ASP A 534 7.73 -34.85 67.69
CA ASP A 534 8.05 -34.84 69.12
C ASP A 534 6.82 -35.35 69.88
N GLY A 535 6.92 -36.61 70.28
CA GLY A 535 6.08 -37.26 71.27
C GLY A 535 6.99 -38.01 72.25
N GLU A 536 6.75 -37.75 73.53
CA GLU A 536 7.19 -38.50 74.73
C GLU A 536 8.65 -38.37 75.21
N SER A 537 8.81 -37.54 76.26
CA SER A 537 9.29 -37.99 77.58
C SER A 537 8.80 -37.08 78.69
#